data_AF-L0DE68-F1
#
_entry.id   AF-L0DE68-F1
#
_cell.length_a   1.000
_cell.length_b   1.000
_cell.length_c   1.000
_cell.angle_alpha   90.00
_cell.angle_beta   90.00
_cell.angle_gamma   90.00
#
_symmetry.space_group_name_H-M   'P 1'
#
loop_
_entity.id
_entity.type
_entity.pdbx_description
1 polymer ?
#
loop_
_entity_poly.entity_id
_entity_poly.type
_entity_poly.pdbx_seq_one_letter_code
_entity_poly.pdbx_strand_id
1 'polypeptide(L)'
;MADVTILVCACGMRLKAAGAVPGRVGKCPSCGGLLRVPDALAVTTITAPPSVAADPALDCEATAGAYGLAASSPSRPSSYSASRVRSTRSGSTPSSKSRWNGWIRVPPHPETRFRESLLYPLWGETGIALLLLMPPVFWLATTPLLSIFLAWGNGSVTGPLGAMLALLPAGLMLLPLAGFTLLFFGRIITTSAIGEVHHPRWPDWDPEEMLRGLGRWIWAILVGGLLGGFPSVAYWLYCGDVDLLDAIILVELAALGAVYGQVALLASILYDDPLGAHPGTVVRAIWRVGWAWLFPSIIIATFLTVAFYALTVLLEFQSPWISALAYWGYWVFLCYGAMVVLRVLGLFYHRHARVLGWFRERPRWGG
;
A
#
# COMPACT_ATOMS: atom_id res chain seq x y z
N MET A 1 -26.50 -35.48 9.69
CA MET A 1 -25.49 -34.49 9.31
C MET A 1 -25.73 -34.13 7.85
N ALA A 2 -25.94 -32.85 7.52
CA ALA A 2 -26.18 -32.44 6.13
C ALA A 2 -24.87 -32.51 5.34
N ASP A 3 -24.88 -33.16 4.18
CA ASP A 3 -23.71 -33.32 3.34
C ASP A 3 -23.29 -31.97 2.74
N VAL A 4 -22.03 -31.56 2.93
CA VAL A 4 -21.55 -30.23 2.52
C VAL A 4 -20.73 -30.37 1.24
N THR A 5 -21.33 -30.03 0.10
CA THR A 5 -20.63 -29.99 -1.19
C THR A 5 -19.57 -28.88 -1.20
N ILE A 6 -18.32 -29.25 -1.46
CA ILE A 6 -17.21 -28.30 -1.63
C ILE A 6 -16.91 -28.16 -3.13
N LEU A 7 -17.14 -26.97 -3.67
CA LEU A 7 -16.78 -26.63 -5.05
C LEU A 7 -15.38 -26.02 -5.09
N VAL A 8 -14.57 -26.41 -6.07
CA VAL A 8 -13.23 -25.86 -6.28
C VAL A 8 -13.20 -25.09 -7.60
N CYS A 9 -12.89 -23.80 -7.55
CA CYS A 9 -12.75 -22.97 -8.74
C CYS A 9 -11.38 -23.16 -9.39
N ALA A 10 -11.27 -22.89 -10.70
CA ALA A 10 -10.00 -22.84 -11.42
C ALA A 10 -8.99 -21.85 -10.81
N CYS A 11 -9.45 -20.81 -10.12
CA CYS A 11 -8.57 -19.89 -9.38
C CYS A 11 -8.06 -20.45 -8.04
N GLY A 12 -8.38 -21.71 -7.70
CA GLY A 12 -7.99 -22.38 -6.46
C GLY A 12 -8.89 -22.11 -5.25
N MET A 13 -9.93 -21.28 -5.40
CA MET A 13 -10.86 -20.96 -4.30
C MET A 13 -11.82 -22.12 -4.02
N ARG A 14 -11.88 -22.58 -2.77
CA ARG A 14 -12.81 -23.60 -2.28
C ARG A 14 -14.04 -22.94 -1.67
N LEU A 15 -15.23 -23.33 -2.12
CA LEU A 15 -16.51 -22.77 -1.68
C LEU A 15 -17.37 -23.89 -1.08
N LYS A 16 -17.83 -23.68 0.14
CA LYS A 16 -18.85 -24.54 0.76
C LYS A 16 -20.21 -24.12 0.22
N ALA A 17 -20.86 -25.02 -0.51
CA ALA A 17 -22.13 -24.78 -1.19
C ALA A 17 -23.24 -25.58 -0.51
N ALA A 18 -23.45 -25.35 0.79
CA ALA A 18 -24.49 -26.05 1.55
C ALA A 18 -25.89 -25.75 0.95
N GLY A 19 -26.63 -26.81 0.59
CA GLY A 19 -27.97 -26.69 -0.02
C GLY A 19 -27.98 -26.22 -1.48
N ALA A 20 -26.85 -26.30 -2.19
CA ALA A 20 -26.81 -25.96 -3.60
C ALA A 20 -27.55 -27.01 -4.44
N VAL A 21 -28.51 -26.56 -5.25
CA VAL A 21 -29.25 -27.43 -6.17
C VAL A 21 -28.30 -27.88 -7.28
N PRO A 22 -28.17 -29.20 -7.54
CA PRO A 22 -27.38 -29.73 -8.65
C PRO A 22 -27.74 -29.06 -9.98
N GLY A 23 -26.74 -28.81 -10.82
CA GLY A 23 -26.92 -28.16 -12.12
C GLY A 23 -26.97 -26.62 -12.08
N ARG A 24 -27.10 -26.02 -10.89
CA ARG A 24 -27.07 -24.55 -10.77
C ARG A 24 -25.66 -24.02 -10.99
N VAL A 25 -25.55 -22.91 -11.72
CA VAL A 25 -24.28 -22.22 -11.99
C VAL A 25 -24.13 -21.03 -11.04
N GLY A 26 -23.09 -21.04 -10.23
CA GLY A 26 -22.65 -19.92 -9.41
C GLY A 26 -21.45 -19.20 -10.02
N LYS A 27 -21.09 -18.04 -9.46
CA LYS A 27 -19.83 -17.36 -9.78
C LYS A 27 -18.88 -17.44 -8.59
N CYS A 28 -17.61 -17.69 -8.85
CA CYS A 28 -16.57 -17.58 -7.85
C CYS A 28 -16.44 -16.10 -7.43
N PRO A 29 -16.50 -15.77 -6.13
CA PRO A 29 -16.40 -14.39 -5.67
C PRO A 29 -15.00 -13.79 -5.86
N SER A 30 -13.96 -14.62 -6.02
CA SER A 30 -12.59 -14.15 -6.22
C SER A 30 -12.27 -13.80 -7.67
N CYS A 31 -12.59 -14.68 -8.63
CA CYS A 31 -12.20 -14.46 -10.04
C CYS A 31 -13.39 -14.22 -10.97
N GLY A 32 -14.64 -14.32 -10.49
CA GLY A 32 -15.84 -14.23 -11.31
C GLY A 32 -16.11 -15.44 -12.21
N GLY A 33 -15.23 -16.45 -12.21
CA GLY A 33 -15.37 -17.68 -13.00
C GLY A 33 -16.64 -18.46 -12.65
N LEU A 34 -17.25 -19.09 -13.65
CA LEU A 34 -18.47 -19.88 -13.47
C LEU A 34 -18.15 -21.23 -12.82
N LEU A 35 -18.91 -21.57 -11.78
CA LEU A 35 -18.84 -22.82 -11.04
C LEU A 35 -20.16 -23.54 -11.19
N ARG A 36 -20.15 -24.72 -11.79
CA ARG A 36 -21.34 -25.56 -11.90
C ARG A 36 -21.35 -26.56 -10.74
N VAL A 37 -22.48 -26.63 -10.03
CA VAL A 37 -22.69 -27.68 -9.03
C VAL A 37 -22.82 -29.02 -9.79
N PRO A 38 -22.00 -30.03 -9.50
CA PRO A 38 -22.07 -31.32 -10.18
C PRO A 38 -23.47 -31.92 -10.06
N ASP A 39 -23.98 -32.48 -11.15
CA ASP A 39 -25.24 -33.19 -11.14
C ASP A 39 -25.07 -34.47 -10.32
N ALA A 40 -25.89 -34.66 -9.28
CA ALA A 40 -25.77 -35.78 -8.34
C ALA A 40 -25.89 -37.17 -9.01
N LEU A 41 -26.48 -37.21 -10.22
CA LEU A 41 -26.64 -38.41 -11.02
C LEU A 41 -25.39 -38.80 -11.83
N ALA A 42 -24.35 -37.97 -11.86
CA ALA A 42 -23.14 -38.23 -12.65
C ALA A 42 -21.97 -38.83 -11.83
N VAL A 43 -22.14 -39.07 -10.53
CA VAL A 43 -21.05 -39.53 -9.63
C VAL A 43 -21.15 -41.04 -9.30
N THR A 44 -21.97 -41.81 -10.02
CA THR A 44 -22.21 -43.23 -9.69
C THR A 44 -21.18 -44.23 -10.27
N THR A 45 -20.05 -43.77 -10.80
CA THR A 45 -19.01 -44.69 -11.33
C THR A 45 -17.59 -44.15 -11.08
N ILE A 46 -17.18 -44.11 -9.82
CA ILE A 46 -15.76 -44.20 -9.47
C ILE A 46 -15.61 -45.45 -8.61
N THR A 47 -15.11 -46.51 -9.23
CA THR A 47 -14.74 -47.77 -8.60
C THR A 47 -13.73 -47.49 -7.48
N ALA A 48 -14.08 -47.91 -6.26
CA ALA A 48 -13.23 -47.74 -5.10
C ALA A 48 -11.88 -48.47 -5.28
N PRO A 49 -10.74 -47.84 -4.94
CA PRO A 49 -9.47 -48.57 -4.82
C PRO A 49 -9.53 -49.59 -3.67
N PRO A 50 -8.85 -50.74 -3.80
CA PRO A 50 -8.91 -51.83 -2.82
C PRO A 50 -8.39 -51.40 -1.45
N SER A 51 -9.13 -51.76 -0.40
CA SER A 51 -8.79 -51.50 1.00
C SER A 51 -7.56 -52.32 1.41
N VAL A 52 -6.49 -51.64 1.81
CA VAL A 52 -5.35 -52.27 2.49
C VAL A 52 -5.72 -52.48 3.96
N ALA A 53 -5.51 -53.72 4.41
CA ALA A 53 -5.83 -54.21 5.74
C ALA A 53 -5.08 -53.46 6.86
N ALA A 54 -5.77 -53.33 7.99
CA ALA A 54 -5.27 -52.71 9.21
C ALA A 54 -4.37 -53.67 10.01
N ASP A 55 -3.25 -53.14 10.50
CA ASP A 55 -2.46 -53.72 11.59
C ASP A 55 -3.00 -53.26 12.95
N PRO A 56 -3.02 -54.11 14.00
CA PRO A 56 -3.45 -53.74 15.33
C PRO A 56 -2.29 -53.34 16.26
N ALA A 57 -2.65 -52.48 17.21
CA ALA A 57 -2.09 -52.32 18.55
C ALA A 57 -0.68 -51.75 18.72
N LEU A 58 -0.62 -50.55 19.29
CA LEU A 58 0.46 -50.16 20.20
C LEU A 58 -0.12 -49.28 21.31
N ASP A 59 -0.22 -49.91 22.48
CA ASP A 59 -0.52 -49.30 23.76
C ASP A 59 0.63 -48.34 24.15
N CYS A 60 0.28 -47.12 24.55
CA CYS A 60 1.17 -46.26 25.33
C CYS A 60 0.33 -45.45 26.33
N GLU A 61 0.33 -46.00 27.53
CA GLU A 61 -0.14 -45.44 28.78
C GLU A 61 0.94 -44.47 29.33
N ALA A 62 0.62 -43.19 29.48
CA ALA A 62 1.41 -42.25 30.30
C ALA A 62 0.62 -40.97 30.67
N THR A 63 0.04 -41.01 31.87
CA THR A 63 0.17 -40.01 32.94
C THR A 63 -0.02 -38.50 32.65
N ALA A 64 -1.15 -38.00 33.17
CA ALA A 64 -1.29 -36.90 34.13
C ALA A 64 -0.43 -35.64 33.94
N GLY A 65 -1.07 -34.57 33.46
CA GLY A 65 -0.61 -33.19 33.56
C GLY A 65 -1.78 -32.24 33.55
N ALA A 66 -2.33 -31.97 34.73
CA ALA A 66 -3.43 -31.04 34.97
C ALA A 66 -3.00 -29.60 34.61
N TYR A 67 -3.61 -29.05 33.55
CA TYR A 67 -3.66 -27.61 33.32
C TYR A 67 -5.12 -27.21 33.18
N GLY A 68 -5.58 -26.37 34.11
CA GLY A 68 -6.96 -25.95 34.25
C GLY A 68 -7.50 -25.28 32.99
N LEU A 69 -8.49 -25.92 32.39
CA LEU A 69 -9.37 -25.31 31.41
C LEU A 69 -10.29 -24.32 32.14
N ALA A 70 -9.92 -23.04 32.11
CA ALA A 70 -10.87 -21.98 32.34
C ALA A 70 -11.98 -22.09 31.28
N ALA A 71 -13.23 -22.03 31.76
CA ALA A 71 -14.43 -22.20 30.95
C ALA A 71 -14.38 -21.37 29.67
N SER A 72 -14.44 -22.04 28.53
CA SER A 72 -14.69 -21.45 27.22
C SER A 72 -16.01 -20.68 27.29
N SER A 73 -15.93 -19.35 27.26
CA SER A 73 -17.11 -18.50 27.05
C SER A 73 -17.82 -18.92 25.76
N PRO A 74 -19.17 -18.98 25.75
CA PRO A 74 -19.91 -19.28 24.53
C PRO A 74 -19.51 -18.28 23.46
N SER A 75 -18.92 -18.81 22.38
CA SER A 75 -18.54 -18.10 21.17
C SER A 75 -19.73 -17.26 20.69
N ARG A 76 -19.64 -15.95 20.93
CA ARG A 76 -20.54 -14.95 20.38
C ARG A 76 -20.51 -15.13 18.86
N PRO A 77 -21.64 -15.48 18.20
CA PRO A 77 -21.64 -15.65 16.76
C PRO A 77 -21.18 -14.33 16.15
N SER A 78 -20.06 -14.36 15.42
CA SER A 78 -19.59 -13.21 14.68
C SER A 78 -20.74 -12.78 13.77
N SER A 79 -21.28 -11.60 14.04
CA SER A 79 -22.31 -10.94 13.24
C SER A 79 -21.72 -10.45 11.91
N TYR A 80 -20.93 -11.29 11.25
CA TYR A 80 -20.67 -11.21 9.82
C TYR A 80 -21.94 -11.69 9.11
N SER A 81 -22.96 -10.84 9.17
CA SER A 81 -24.03 -10.85 8.20
C SER A 81 -23.35 -10.64 6.85
N ALA A 82 -23.10 -11.73 6.13
CA ALA A 82 -22.96 -11.71 4.69
C ALA A 82 -24.31 -11.23 4.13
N SER A 83 -24.62 -9.95 4.33
CA SER A 83 -25.60 -9.24 3.57
C SER A 83 -25.11 -9.39 2.13
N ARG A 84 -25.71 -10.36 1.44
CA ARG A 84 -25.73 -10.45 -0.01
C ARG A 84 -26.15 -9.06 -0.47
N VAL A 85 -25.18 -8.20 -0.72
CA VAL A 85 -25.34 -7.10 -1.65
C VAL A 85 -25.59 -7.81 -2.96
N ARG A 86 -26.88 -8.08 -3.19
CA ARG A 86 -27.42 -8.48 -4.47
C ARG A 86 -27.03 -7.32 -5.37
N SER A 87 -25.86 -7.44 -5.99
CA SER A 87 -25.46 -6.60 -7.11
C SER A 87 -26.56 -6.82 -8.14
N THR A 88 -27.58 -5.97 -8.07
CA THR A 88 -28.54 -5.74 -9.13
C THR A 88 -27.66 -5.33 -10.29
N ARG A 89 -27.36 -6.34 -11.11
CA ARG A 89 -26.65 -6.20 -12.36
C ARG A 89 -27.60 -5.42 -13.27
N SER A 90 -27.66 -4.11 -13.03
CA SER A 90 -28.22 -3.16 -13.97
C SER A 90 -27.41 -3.38 -15.24
N GLY A 91 -28.06 -3.99 -16.24
CA GLY A 91 -27.53 -4.14 -17.59
C GLY A 91 -27.47 -2.79 -18.29
N SER A 92 -26.94 -1.76 -17.63
CA SER A 92 -26.54 -0.54 -18.30
C SER A 92 -25.37 -0.93 -19.19
N THR A 93 -25.64 -1.13 -20.48
CA THR A 93 -24.64 -1.00 -21.53
C THR A 93 -23.75 0.18 -21.15
N PRO A 94 -22.43 -0.02 -20.93
CA PRO A 94 -21.55 1.03 -20.45
C PRO A 94 -21.64 2.17 -21.45
N SER A 95 -22.31 3.26 -21.06
CA SER A 95 -22.50 4.40 -21.93
C SER A 95 -21.09 4.87 -22.30
N SER A 96 -20.75 4.77 -23.59
CA SER A 96 -19.38 5.01 -24.08
C SER A 96 -18.87 6.42 -23.78
N LYS A 97 -19.77 7.32 -23.35
CA LYS A 97 -19.49 8.70 -22.97
C LYS A 97 -18.73 8.85 -21.65
N SER A 98 -18.71 7.87 -20.74
CA SER A 98 -17.97 7.98 -19.46
C SER A 98 -16.49 7.52 -19.54
N ARG A 99 -15.96 7.30 -20.75
CA ARG A 99 -14.61 6.72 -20.94
C ARG A 99 -13.50 7.80 -21.06
N TRP A 100 -13.87 9.08 -21.15
CA TRP A 100 -12.93 10.19 -21.38
C TRP A 100 -12.84 11.15 -20.18
N ASN A 101 -12.75 10.62 -18.97
CA ASN A 101 -12.67 11.44 -17.75
C ASN A 101 -11.24 11.96 -17.49
N GLY A 102 -10.42 12.17 -18.53
CA GLY A 102 -9.00 12.55 -18.40
C GLY A 102 -8.38 12.94 -19.75
N TRP A 103 -7.14 13.45 -19.72
CA TRP A 103 -6.43 13.88 -20.95
C TRP A 103 -5.95 12.69 -21.80
N ILE A 104 -5.64 11.57 -21.15
CA ILE A 104 -5.12 10.37 -21.81
C ILE A 104 -6.09 9.20 -21.58
N ARG A 105 -6.33 8.42 -22.63
CA ARG A 105 -7.15 7.22 -22.57
C ARG A 105 -6.52 6.17 -21.65
N VAL A 106 -7.31 5.67 -20.70
CA VAL A 106 -6.93 4.58 -19.81
C VAL A 106 -6.57 3.32 -20.61
N PRO A 107 -5.36 2.73 -20.43
CA PRO A 107 -4.98 1.51 -21.14
C PRO A 107 -5.80 0.31 -20.63
N PRO A 108 -6.10 -0.67 -21.50
CA PRO A 108 -6.90 -1.85 -21.11
C PRO A 108 -6.16 -2.78 -20.14
N HIS A 109 -4.82 -2.74 -20.11
CA HIS A 109 -3.97 -3.62 -19.31
C HIS A 109 -2.84 -2.84 -18.62
N PRO A 110 -3.14 -2.01 -17.60
CA PRO A 110 -2.19 -1.09 -16.96
C PRO A 110 -1.02 -1.78 -16.25
N GLU A 111 -1.04 -3.11 -16.17
CA GLU A 111 -0.07 -3.91 -15.45
C GLU A 111 1.16 -4.25 -16.27
N THR A 112 1.24 -3.94 -17.57
CA THR A 112 2.27 -4.54 -18.41
C THR A 112 3.53 -3.70 -18.58
N ARG A 113 3.43 -2.36 -18.52
CA ARG A 113 4.54 -1.47 -18.89
C ARG A 113 4.71 -0.31 -17.92
N PHE A 114 5.95 -0.06 -17.48
CA PHE A 114 6.28 1.10 -16.64
C PHE A 114 5.86 2.44 -17.28
N ARG A 115 5.94 2.54 -18.62
CA ARG A 115 5.46 3.71 -19.37
C ARG A 115 3.99 4.04 -19.10
N GLU A 116 3.15 3.04 -18.87
CA GLU A 116 1.74 3.25 -18.53
C GLU A 116 1.63 3.85 -17.13
N SER A 117 2.44 3.39 -16.17
CA SER A 117 2.50 3.98 -14.84
C SER A 117 2.98 5.44 -14.85
N LEU A 118 3.88 5.83 -15.77
CA LEU A 118 4.27 7.25 -15.94
C LEU A 118 3.07 8.11 -16.39
N LEU A 119 2.18 7.58 -17.23
CA LEU A 119 1.01 8.34 -17.69
C LEU A 119 -0.14 8.33 -16.67
N TYR A 120 -0.03 7.55 -15.59
CA TYR A 120 -1.08 7.37 -14.59
C TYR A 120 -1.66 8.70 -14.08
N PRO A 121 -0.86 9.72 -13.69
CA PRO A 121 -1.42 10.97 -13.15
C PRO A 121 -2.32 11.75 -14.12
N LEU A 122 -2.26 11.44 -15.42
CA LEU A 122 -3.00 12.11 -16.50
C LEU A 122 -4.24 11.34 -16.96
N TRP A 123 -4.51 10.17 -16.40
CA TRP A 123 -5.63 9.29 -16.82
C TRP A 123 -7.00 9.73 -16.30
N GLY A 124 -7.07 10.62 -15.30
CA GLY A 124 -8.32 10.95 -14.65
C GLY A 124 -8.34 12.39 -14.12
N GLU A 125 -9.55 12.94 -14.03
CA GLU A 125 -9.85 14.26 -13.48
C GLU A 125 -9.26 14.45 -12.08
N THR A 126 -9.32 13.44 -11.22
CA THR A 126 -8.84 13.58 -9.84
C THR A 126 -7.32 13.68 -9.75
N GLY A 127 -6.58 12.95 -10.61
CA GLY A 127 -5.13 13.06 -10.71
C GLY A 127 -4.68 14.42 -11.26
N ILE A 128 -5.35 14.89 -12.32
CA ILE A 128 -5.10 16.21 -12.91
C ILE A 128 -5.44 17.32 -11.90
N ALA A 129 -6.58 17.22 -11.21
CA ALA A 129 -6.98 18.18 -10.18
C ALA A 129 -5.95 18.23 -9.05
N LEU A 130 -5.39 17.09 -8.63
CA LEU A 130 -4.33 17.07 -7.62
C LEU A 130 -3.05 17.77 -8.14
N LEU A 131 -2.63 17.51 -9.37
CA LEU A 131 -1.46 18.15 -9.97
C LEU A 131 -1.63 19.65 -10.22
N LEU A 132 -2.85 20.12 -10.45
CA LEU A 132 -3.14 21.55 -10.63
C LEU A 132 -3.30 22.28 -9.29
N LEU A 133 -3.94 21.65 -8.31
CA LEU A 133 -4.29 22.30 -7.04
C LEU A 133 -3.22 22.13 -5.96
N MET A 134 -2.67 20.94 -5.77
CA MET A 134 -1.77 20.69 -4.63
C MET A 134 -0.42 21.41 -4.75
N PRO A 135 0.29 21.43 -5.90
CA PRO A 135 1.59 22.09 -5.99
C PRO A 135 1.58 23.58 -5.67
N PRO A 136 0.64 24.41 -6.18
CA PRO A 136 0.53 25.81 -5.75
C PRO A 136 0.29 25.97 -4.25
N VAL A 137 -0.55 25.11 -3.66
CA VAL A 137 -0.86 25.19 -2.22
C VAL A 137 0.35 24.79 -1.38
N PHE A 138 1.08 23.73 -1.74
CA PHE A 138 2.33 23.37 -1.09
C PHE A 138 3.41 24.43 -1.26
N TRP A 139 3.55 24.99 -2.47
CA TRP A 139 4.46 26.08 -2.75
C TRP A 139 4.20 27.28 -1.82
N LEU A 140 2.95 27.74 -1.73
CA LEU A 140 2.56 28.82 -0.81
C LEU A 140 2.80 28.45 0.66
N ALA A 141 2.43 27.24 1.07
CA ALA A 141 2.57 26.79 2.45
C ALA A 141 4.04 26.66 2.90
N THR A 142 4.94 26.33 1.98
CA THR A 142 6.36 26.06 2.30
C THR A 142 7.32 27.20 2.03
N THR A 143 6.93 28.19 1.22
CA THR A 143 7.70 29.44 1.04
C THR A 143 8.08 30.12 2.37
N PRO A 144 7.17 30.34 3.34
CA PRO A 144 7.53 30.94 4.62
C PRO A 144 8.53 30.08 5.41
N LEU A 145 8.39 28.74 5.39
CA LEU A 145 9.31 27.84 6.07
C LEU A 145 10.73 27.98 5.54
N LEU A 146 10.88 28.02 4.23
CA LEU A 146 12.19 28.18 3.60
C LEU A 146 12.81 29.52 4.01
N SER A 147 12.03 30.61 4.01
CA SER A 147 12.52 31.92 4.42
C SER A 147 12.96 31.96 5.88
N ILE A 148 12.21 31.32 6.79
CA ILE A 148 12.55 31.24 8.22
C ILE A 148 13.79 30.38 8.44
N PHE A 149 13.92 29.27 7.72
CA PHE A 149 15.07 28.38 7.83
C PHE A 149 16.36 29.09 7.38
N LEU A 150 16.32 29.80 6.25
CA LEU A 150 17.44 30.61 5.77
C LEU A 150 17.76 31.77 6.73
N ALA A 151 16.73 32.46 7.23
CA ALA A 151 16.87 33.53 8.22
C ALA A 151 17.54 33.03 9.52
N TRP A 152 17.17 31.83 9.97
CA TRP A 152 17.77 31.19 11.13
C TRP A 152 19.23 30.82 10.88
N GLY A 153 19.56 30.23 9.73
CA GLY A 153 20.94 29.91 9.34
C GLY A 153 21.84 31.14 9.27
N ASN A 154 21.29 32.30 8.92
CA ASN A 154 22.00 33.59 8.88
C ASN A 154 22.06 34.31 10.24
N GLY A 155 21.51 33.72 11.32
CA GLY A 155 21.49 34.32 12.65
C GLY A 155 20.52 35.50 12.82
N SER A 156 19.63 35.75 11.85
CA SER A 156 18.68 36.87 11.91
C SER A 156 17.46 36.61 12.80
N VAL A 157 17.18 35.34 13.11
CA VAL A 157 16.13 34.95 14.06
C VAL A 157 16.73 34.80 15.45
N THR A 158 16.34 35.69 16.37
CA THR A 158 16.86 35.68 17.74
C THR A 158 16.26 34.53 18.56
N GLY A 159 17.04 33.45 18.68
CA GLY A 159 16.79 32.35 19.60
C GLY A 159 15.74 31.32 19.13
N PRO A 160 15.70 30.15 19.78
CA PRO A 160 14.86 29.01 19.39
C PRO A 160 13.36 29.30 19.51
N LEU A 161 12.95 30.12 20.48
CA LEU A 161 11.54 30.48 20.71
C LEU A 161 10.99 31.34 19.56
N GLY A 162 11.80 32.28 19.03
CA GLY A 162 11.43 33.08 17.86
C GLY A 162 11.26 32.23 16.61
N ALA A 163 12.17 31.28 16.38
CA ALA A 163 12.06 30.32 15.28
C ALA A 163 10.80 29.44 15.43
N MET A 164 10.51 28.92 16.62
CA MET A 164 9.33 28.09 16.86
C MET A 164 8.03 28.86 16.59
N LEU A 165 7.91 30.10 17.09
CA LEU A 165 6.73 30.95 16.83
C LEU A 165 6.59 31.28 15.35
N ALA A 166 7.69 31.52 14.64
CA ALA A 166 7.67 31.79 13.21
C ALA A 166 7.24 30.56 12.38
N LEU A 167 7.63 29.35 12.80
CA LEU A 167 7.30 28.10 12.10
C LEU A 167 5.87 27.61 12.37
N LEU A 168 5.25 28.01 13.49
CA LEU A 168 3.94 27.51 13.93
C LEU A 168 2.83 27.70 12.88
N PRO A 169 2.62 28.88 12.27
CA PRO A 169 1.56 29.05 11.26
C PRO A 169 1.76 28.15 10.03
N ALA A 170 3.00 28.02 9.58
CA ALA A 170 3.31 27.18 8.43
C ALA A 170 3.15 25.68 8.76
N GLY A 171 3.51 25.26 9.97
CA GLY A 171 3.23 23.92 10.47
C GLY A 171 1.73 23.60 10.55
N LEU A 172 0.92 24.54 11.05
CA LEU A 172 -0.54 24.40 11.13
C LEU A 172 -1.21 24.30 9.76
N MET A 173 -0.67 24.97 8.73
CA MET A 173 -1.14 24.86 7.34
C MET A 173 -0.65 23.58 6.67
N LEU A 174 0.62 23.22 6.88
CA LEU A 174 1.23 22.05 6.25
C LEU A 174 0.68 20.73 6.77
N LEU A 175 0.42 20.61 8.07
CA LEU A 175 -0.01 19.35 8.67
C LEU A 175 -1.29 18.79 8.02
N PRO A 176 -2.39 19.54 7.88
CA PRO A 176 -3.57 19.05 7.18
C PRO A 176 -3.31 18.86 5.69
N LEU A 177 -2.57 19.76 5.03
CA LEU A 177 -2.27 19.63 3.60
C LEU A 177 -1.47 18.34 3.28
N ALA A 178 -0.46 18.06 4.09
CA ALA A 178 0.34 16.85 4.02
C ALA A 178 -0.51 15.63 4.35
N GLY A 179 -1.31 15.66 5.42
CA GLY A 179 -2.22 14.56 5.78
C GLY A 179 -3.20 14.22 4.66
N PHE A 180 -3.81 15.23 4.04
CA PHE A 180 -4.73 15.09 2.92
C PHE A 180 -4.05 14.43 1.71
N THR A 181 -2.86 14.92 1.36
CA THR A 181 -2.08 14.42 0.22
C THR A 181 -1.60 12.98 0.45
N LEU A 182 -1.11 12.70 1.65
CA LEU A 182 -0.67 11.37 2.07
C LEU A 182 -1.82 10.35 2.13
N LEU A 183 -3.03 10.78 2.49
CA LEU A 183 -4.23 9.94 2.38
C LEU A 183 -4.56 9.61 0.94
N PHE A 184 -4.57 10.62 0.05
CA PHE A 184 -4.83 10.40 -1.37
C PHE A 184 -3.80 9.42 -1.96
N PHE A 185 -2.53 9.60 -1.61
CA PHE A 185 -1.44 8.69 -1.94
C PHE A 185 -1.66 7.27 -1.39
N GLY A 186 -2.11 7.13 -0.15
CA GLY A 186 -2.52 5.85 0.41
C GLY A 186 -3.64 5.19 -0.40
N ARG A 187 -4.64 5.97 -0.84
CA ARG A 187 -5.72 5.50 -1.71
C ARG A 187 -5.24 5.10 -3.11
N ILE A 188 -4.21 5.74 -3.65
CA ILE A 188 -3.56 5.28 -4.90
C ILE A 188 -2.94 3.90 -4.68
N ILE A 189 -2.21 3.69 -3.57
CA ILE A 189 -1.60 2.39 -3.28
C ILE A 189 -2.66 1.31 -3.17
N THR A 190 -3.75 1.55 -2.41
CA THR A 190 -4.81 0.55 -2.19
C THR A 190 -5.57 0.21 -3.48
N THR A 191 -6.00 1.21 -4.26
CA THR A 191 -6.68 0.98 -5.54
C THR A 191 -5.78 0.23 -6.52
N SER A 192 -4.49 0.58 -6.57
CA SER A 192 -3.49 -0.09 -7.42
C SER A 192 -3.21 -1.52 -6.97
N ALA A 193 -3.18 -1.78 -5.66
CA ALA A 193 -3.05 -3.10 -5.05
C ALA A 193 -4.20 -4.04 -5.40
N ILE A 194 -5.41 -3.48 -5.56
CA ILE A 194 -6.60 -4.23 -6.00
C ILE A 194 -6.58 -4.48 -7.52
N GLY A 195 -5.76 -3.75 -8.28
CA GLY A 195 -5.73 -3.79 -9.75
C GLY A 195 -6.75 -2.83 -10.39
N GLU A 196 -7.30 -1.89 -9.63
CA GLU A 196 -8.20 -0.88 -10.18
C GLU A 196 -7.40 0.11 -11.03
N VAL A 197 -7.95 0.48 -12.19
CA VAL A 197 -7.28 1.38 -13.15
C VAL A 197 -7.66 2.85 -12.95
N HIS A 198 -8.80 3.09 -12.31
CA HIS A 198 -9.34 4.41 -12.11
C HIS A 198 -8.66 5.05 -10.89
N HIS A 199 -8.51 6.37 -10.93
CA HIS A 199 -8.02 7.10 -9.78
C HIS A 199 -8.97 6.96 -8.59
N PRO A 200 -8.44 6.98 -7.35
CA PRO A 200 -9.29 7.05 -6.18
C PRO A 200 -10.09 8.35 -6.16
N ARG A 201 -11.23 8.30 -5.45
CA ARG A 201 -11.98 9.50 -5.10
C ARG A 201 -11.17 10.38 -4.15
N TRP A 202 -11.40 11.69 -4.22
CA TRP A 202 -10.81 12.65 -3.30
C TRP A 202 -11.10 12.26 -1.85
N PRO A 203 -10.12 12.41 -0.93
CA PRO A 203 -10.38 12.27 0.50
C PRO A 203 -11.39 13.29 0.96
N ASP A 204 -12.20 12.88 1.94
CA ASP A 204 -13.01 13.81 2.70
C ASP A 204 -12.10 14.58 3.67
N TRP A 205 -12.50 15.80 4.03
CA TRP A 205 -11.77 16.64 4.99
C TRP A 205 -12.06 16.20 6.44
N ASP A 206 -11.90 14.91 6.73
CA ASP A 206 -12.03 14.38 8.09
C ASP A 206 -10.65 14.36 8.78
N PRO A 207 -10.43 15.19 9.82
CA PRO A 207 -9.15 15.26 10.51
C PRO A 207 -8.75 13.93 11.15
N GLU A 208 -9.70 13.08 11.54
CA GLU A 208 -9.40 11.80 12.15
C GLU A 208 -8.80 10.83 11.12
N GLU A 209 -9.41 10.71 9.95
CA GLU A 209 -8.86 9.93 8.83
C GLU A 209 -7.49 10.50 8.41
N MET A 210 -7.31 11.82 8.36
CA MET A 210 -6.04 12.47 8.02
C MET A 210 -4.91 12.15 9.01
N LEU A 211 -5.19 12.25 10.32
CA LEU A 211 -4.21 11.93 11.35
C LEU A 211 -3.85 10.43 11.37
N ARG A 212 -4.84 9.55 11.17
CA ARG A 212 -4.60 8.09 11.05
C ARG A 212 -3.75 7.77 9.83
N GLY A 213 -4.05 8.40 8.69
CA GLY A 213 -3.25 8.30 7.48
C GLY A 213 -1.82 8.72 7.72
N LEU A 214 -1.61 9.95 8.20
CA LEU A 214 -0.30 10.51 8.52
C LEU A 214 0.48 9.62 9.51
N GLY A 215 -0.18 9.11 10.55
CA GLY A 215 0.42 8.21 11.53
C GLY A 215 1.02 6.94 10.90
N ARG A 216 0.38 6.36 9.87
CA ARG A 216 0.90 5.18 9.15
C ARG A 216 2.15 5.51 8.35
N TRP A 217 2.19 6.68 7.71
CA TRP A 217 3.36 7.15 6.98
C TRP A 217 4.53 7.43 7.91
N ILE A 218 4.29 8.17 9.00
CA ILE A 218 5.31 8.45 10.03
C ILE A 218 5.84 7.13 10.59
N TRP A 219 4.96 6.19 10.94
CA TRP A 219 5.37 4.89 11.47
C TRP A 219 6.25 4.11 10.48
N ALA A 220 5.85 4.03 9.20
CA ALA A 220 6.65 3.34 8.19
C ALA A 220 8.02 3.98 7.96
N ILE A 221 8.09 5.31 7.94
CA ILE A 221 9.35 6.08 7.84
C ILE A 221 10.23 5.83 9.07
N LEU A 222 9.66 5.87 10.27
CA LEU A 222 10.38 5.64 11.52
C LEU A 222 10.98 4.23 11.57
N VAL A 223 10.20 3.19 11.24
CA VAL A 223 10.71 1.81 11.30
C VAL A 223 11.74 1.55 10.19
N GLY A 224 11.50 2.04 8.96
CA GLY A 224 12.50 1.94 7.89
C GLY A 224 13.78 2.71 8.20
N GLY A 225 13.65 3.91 8.76
CA GLY A 225 14.75 4.74 9.23
C GLY A 225 15.52 4.09 10.37
N LEU A 226 14.84 3.46 11.33
CA LEU A 226 15.49 2.76 12.44
C LEU A 226 16.29 1.54 11.95
N LEU A 227 15.84 0.85 10.91
CA LEU A 227 16.50 -0.35 10.41
C LEU A 227 17.61 -0.10 9.39
N GLY A 228 17.50 0.92 8.54
CA GLY A 228 18.57 1.25 7.58
C GLY A 228 19.25 2.57 7.85
N GLY A 229 18.48 3.61 8.17
CA GLY A 229 19.00 4.97 8.38
C GLY A 229 19.87 5.08 9.63
N PHE A 230 19.43 4.55 10.78
CA PHE A 230 20.19 4.62 12.02
C PHE A 230 21.53 3.87 11.92
N PRO A 231 21.59 2.62 11.42
CA PRO A 231 22.87 1.97 11.15
C PRO A 231 23.75 2.73 10.15
N SER A 232 23.16 3.32 9.10
CA SER A 232 23.92 4.11 8.11
C SER A 232 24.56 5.34 8.75
N VAL A 233 23.81 6.09 9.56
CA VAL A 233 24.32 7.29 10.25
C VAL A 233 25.35 6.90 11.29
N ALA A 234 25.10 5.85 12.07
CA ALA A 234 26.08 5.33 13.02
C ALA A 234 27.38 4.94 12.30
N TYR A 235 27.28 4.17 11.22
CA TYR A 235 28.44 3.77 10.43
C TYR A 235 29.23 4.98 9.91
N TRP A 236 28.55 5.96 9.34
CA TRP A 236 29.17 7.19 8.85
C TRP A 236 29.91 7.98 9.94
N LEU A 237 29.33 8.06 11.15
CA LEU A 237 29.96 8.77 12.28
C LEU A 237 31.22 8.06 12.81
N TYR A 238 31.38 6.75 12.59
CA TYR A 238 32.50 5.97 13.09
C TYR A 238 33.60 5.65 12.05
N CYS A 239 33.31 5.73 10.74
CA CYS A 239 34.28 5.32 9.70
C CYS A 239 35.38 6.34 9.37
N GLY A 240 35.23 7.63 9.69
CA GLY A 240 36.19 8.65 9.27
C GLY A 240 36.04 8.98 7.78
N ASP A 241 37.14 8.94 7.02
CA ASP A 241 37.12 9.20 5.57
C ASP A 241 36.42 8.05 4.83
N VAL A 242 35.41 8.39 4.01
CA VAL A 242 34.57 7.40 3.33
C VAL A 242 35.29 6.84 2.11
N ASP A 243 35.76 5.60 2.19
CA ASP A 243 36.28 4.86 1.06
C ASP A 243 35.16 4.32 0.15
N LEU A 244 35.51 3.81 -1.03
CA LEU A 244 34.55 3.18 -1.94
C LEU A 244 33.77 2.03 -1.28
N LEU A 245 34.44 1.25 -0.41
CA LEU A 245 33.81 0.16 0.31
C LEU A 245 32.77 0.68 1.33
N ASP A 246 33.09 1.77 2.03
CA ASP A 246 32.16 2.41 2.97
C ASP A 246 30.93 2.97 2.26
N ALA A 247 31.14 3.57 1.08
CA ALA A 247 30.04 4.04 0.26
C ALA A 247 29.09 2.90 -0.15
N ILE A 248 29.62 1.73 -0.50
CA ILE A 248 28.82 0.54 -0.80
C ILE A 248 28.01 0.10 0.43
N ILE A 249 28.65 0.01 1.60
CA ILE A 249 27.98 -0.38 2.86
C ILE A 249 26.86 0.60 3.22
N LEU A 250 27.09 1.91 3.09
CA LEU A 250 26.08 2.95 3.32
C LEU A 250 24.90 2.82 2.36
N VAL A 251 25.17 2.56 1.08
CA VAL A 251 24.12 2.33 0.06
C VAL A 251 23.32 1.08 0.37
N GLU A 252 23.97 -0.02 0.80
CA GLU A 252 23.30 -1.26 1.17
C GLU A 252 22.40 -1.09 2.39
N LEU A 253 22.89 -0.41 3.44
CA LEU A 253 22.11 -0.13 4.65
C LEU A 253 20.92 0.78 4.35
N ALA A 254 21.11 1.83 3.55
CA ALA A 254 20.04 2.71 3.10
C ALA A 254 19.00 1.97 2.25
N ALA A 255 19.45 1.11 1.33
CA ALA A 255 18.58 0.28 0.51
C ALA A 255 17.75 -0.69 1.36
N LEU A 256 18.36 -1.31 2.38
CA LEU A 256 17.66 -2.20 3.31
C LEU A 256 16.56 -1.45 4.08
N GLY A 257 16.86 -0.27 4.61
CA GLY A 257 15.87 0.59 5.27
C GLY A 257 14.74 1.03 4.34
N ALA A 258 15.06 1.37 3.09
CA ALA A 258 14.09 1.77 2.08
C ALA A 258 13.16 0.62 1.68
N VAL A 259 13.71 -0.57 1.40
CA VAL A 259 12.92 -1.77 1.10
C VAL A 259 12.00 -2.08 2.28
N TYR A 260 12.54 -2.12 3.50
CA TYR A 260 11.75 -2.40 4.68
C TYR A 260 10.64 -1.36 4.87
N GLY A 261 10.96 -0.06 4.81
CA GLY A 261 10.00 1.02 4.98
C GLY A 261 8.86 0.97 3.97
N GLN A 262 9.16 0.60 2.71
CA GLN A 262 8.14 0.41 1.67
C GLN A 262 7.18 -0.74 1.97
N VAL A 263 7.72 -1.89 2.38
CA VAL A 263 6.89 -3.05 2.74
C VAL A 263 6.09 -2.79 4.02
N ALA A 264 6.67 -2.10 4.99
CA ALA A 264 6.00 -1.67 6.22
C ALA A 264 4.86 -0.68 5.94
N LEU A 265 5.08 0.29 5.06
CA LEU A 265 4.06 1.23 4.60
C LEU A 265 2.91 0.50 3.90
N LEU A 266 3.25 -0.39 2.97
CA LEU A 266 2.26 -1.17 2.25
C LEU A 266 1.44 -2.05 3.22
N ALA A 267 2.10 -2.69 4.18
CA ALA A 267 1.44 -3.47 5.22
C ALA A 267 0.52 -2.60 6.08
N SER A 268 0.99 -1.46 6.61
CA SER A 268 0.17 -0.61 7.48
C SER A 268 -1.05 -0.03 6.77
N ILE A 269 -0.91 0.33 5.49
CA ILE A 269 -2.02 0.84 4.68
C ILE A 269 -3.02 -0.29 4.35
N LEU A 270 -2.54 -1.46 3.95
CA LEU A 270 -3.42 -2.57 3.56
C LEU A 270 -4.10 -3.23 4.77
N TYR A 271 -3.40 -3.40 5.89
CA TYR A 271 -3.95 -3.92 7.15
C TYR A 271 -4.81 -2.95 7.92
N ASP A 272 -4.85 -1.69 7.49
CA ASP A 272 -5.62 -0.66 8.15
C ASP A 272 -5.22 -0.44 9.63
N ASP A 273 -4.04 -0.93 9.99
CA ASP A 273 -3.52 -1.00 11.35
C ASP A 273 -2.02 -0.68 11.30
N PRO A 274 -1.53 0.34 12.03
CA PRO A 274 -0.10 0.61 12.15
C PRO A 274 0.69 -0.61 12.66
N LEU A 275 0.07 -1.48 13.48
CA LEU A 275 0.69 -2.73 13.94
C LEU A 275 0.84 -3.77 12.82
N GLY A 276 0.17 -3.59 11.68
CA GLY A 276 0.38 -4.38 10.48
C GLY A 276 1.83 -4.31 9.96
N ALA A 277 2.57 -3.25 10.32
CA ALA A 277 4.00 -3.09 10.06
C ALA A 277 4.90 -3.89 11.03
N HIS A 278 4.37 -4.90 11.71
CA HIS A 278 5.15 -5.78 12.58
C HIS A 278 6.36 -6.39 11.82
N PRO A 279 7.58 -6.38 12.41
CA PRO A 279 8.80 -6.81 11.72
C PRO A 279 8.75 -8.23 11.18
N GLY A 280 8.12 -9.17 11.91
CA GLY A 280 7.94 -10.53 11.43
C GLY A 280 7.09 -10.62 10.16
N THR A 281 6.06 -9.78 10.03
CA THR A 281 5.18 -9.76 8.85
C THR A 281 5.92 -9.18 7.63
N VAL A 282 6.66 -8.10 7.85
CA VAL A 282 7.47 -7.42 6.82
C VAL A 282 8.59 -8.31 6.32
N VAL A 283 9.41 -8.88 7.22
CA VAL A 283 10.52 -9.78 6.86
C VAL A 283 10.01 -11.03 6.14
N ARG A 284 8.90 -11.63 6.60
CA ARG A 284 8.29 -12.78 5.93
C ARG A 284 7.80 -12.43 4.51
N ALA A 285 7.27 -11.22 4.31
CA ALA A 285 6.84 -10.76 2.99
C ALA A 285 8.01 -10.48 2.06
N ILE A 286 9.08 -9.84 2.55
CA ILE A 286 10.32 -9.64 1.80
C ILE A 286 10.90 -11.00 1.39
N TRP A 287 10.99 -11.95 2.32
CA TRP A 287 11.53 -13.28 2.05
C TRP A 287 10.69 -14.08 1.03
N ARG A 288 9.36 -14.02 1.13
CA ARG A 288 8.44 -14.73 0.21
C ARG A 288 8.47 -14.20 -1.22
N VAL A 289 8.63 -12.88 -1.37
CA VAL A 289 8.66 -12.22 -2.68
C VAL A 289 10.08 -12.22 -3.26
N GLY A 290 11.10 -12.21 -2.40
CA GLY A 290 12.51 -12.26 -2.77
C GLY A 290 12.96 -11.00 -3.54
N TRP A 291 13.84 -11.22 -4.51
CA TRP A 291 14.47 -10.18 -5.33
C TRP A 291 13.51 -9.31 -6.15
N ALA A 292 12.26 -9.72 -6.31
CA ALA A 292 11.29 -8.91 -7.03
C ALA A 292 11.08 -7.53 -6.38
N TRP A 293 11.31 -7.39 -5.07
CA TRP A 293 11.28 -6.09 -4.36
C TRP A 293 12.33 -5.09 -4.85
N LEU A 294 13.42 -5.55 -5.47
CA LEU A 294 14.48 -4.67 -5.95
C LEU A 294 13.95 -3.65 -6.97
N PHE A 295 13.02 -4.06 -7.84
CA PHE A 295 12.47 -3.20 -8.88
C PHE A 295 11.71 -1.97 -8.35
N PRO A 296 10.63 -2.11 -7.54
CA PRO A 296 9.96 -0.95 -6.98
C PRO A 296 10.91 -0.13 -6.11
N SER A 297 11.81 -0.76 -5.34
CA SER A 297 12.74 -0.04 -4.48
C SER A 297 13.75 0.81 -5.24
N ILE A 298 14.29 0.33 -6.37
CA ILE A 298 15.13 1.14 -7.27
C ILE A 298 14.36 2.36 -7.79
N ILE A 299 13.10 2.17 -8.20
CA ILE A 299 12.27 3.27 -8.71
C ILE A 299 12.04 4.33 -7.63
N ILE A 300 11.69 3.93 -6.41
CA ILE A 300 11.48 4.85 -5.29
C ILE A 300 12.79 5.56 -4.95
N ALA A 301 13.90 4.82 -4.83
CA ALA A 301 15.21 5.37 -4.50
C ALA A 301 15.68 6.36 -5.56
N THR A 302 15.51 6.04 -6.85
CA THR A 302 15.83 6.95 -7.96
C THR A 302 14.99 8.23 -7.87
N PHE A 303 13.68 8.10 -7.67
CA PHE A 303 12.80 9.26 -7.52
C PHE A 303 13.20 10.14 -6.32
N LEU A 304 13.45 9.56 -5.15
CA LEU A 304 13.86 10.29 -3.95
C LEU A 304 15.23 10.96 -4.13
N THR A 305 16.17 10.29 -4.79
CA THR A 305 17.50 10.84 -5.10
C THR A 305 17.38 12.04 -6.03
N VAL A 306 16.60 11.93 -7.10
CA VAL A 306 16.35 13.04 -8.03
C VAL A 306 15.63 14.18 -7.34
N ALA A 307 14.63 13.90 -6.50
CA ALA A 307 13.93 14.91 -5.72
C ALA A 307 14.87 15.64 -4.76
N PHE A 308 15.69 14.90 -4.02
CA PHE A 308 16.68 15.48 -3.12
C PHE A 308 17.69 16.35 -3.87
N TYR A 309 18.26 15.85 -4.97
CA TYR A 309 19.20 16.63 -5.79
C TYR A 309 18.54 17.89 -6.38
N ALA A 310 17.32 17.78 -6.90
CA ALA A 310 16.57 18.92 -7.40
C ALA A 310 16.35 19.97 -6.32
N LEU A 311 16.05 19.56 -5.08
CA LEU A 311 15.95 20.48 -3.95
C LEU A 311 17.30 21.14 -3.64
N THR A 312 18.41 20.41 -3.65
CA THR A 312 19.74 21.00 -3.39
C THR A 312 20.11 22.05 -4.43
N VAL A 313 19.93 21.76 -5.73
CA VAL A 313 20.15 22.73 -6.82
C VAL A 313 19.23 23.93 -6.67
N LEU A 314 17.98 23.71 -6.24
CA LEU A 314 17.02 24.77 -6.03
C LEU A 314 17.47 25.78 -4.97
N LEU A 315 18.12 25.30 -3.90
CA LEU A 315 18.65 26.14 -2.83
C LEU A 315 19.85 27.00 -3.26
N GLU A 316 20.49 26.69 -4.40
CA GLU A 316 21.62 27.46 -4.93
C GLU A 316 21.18 28.68 -5.76
N PHE A 317 19.91 28.77 -6.17
CA PHE A 317 19.43 29.90 -6.98
C PHE A 317 19.36 31.20 -6.17
N GLN A 318 20.18 32.18 -6.57
CA GLN A 318 20.18 33.52 -5.96
C GLN A 318 19.02 34.42 -6.41
N SER A 319 18.45 34.17 -7.60
CA SER A 319 17.35 34.98 -8.12
C SER A 319 16.01 34.57 -7.48
N PRO A 320 15.30 35.48 -6.78
CA PRO A 320 14.07 35.15 -6.05
C PRO A 320 12.92 34.71 -6.97
N TRP A 321 12.87 35.25 -8.19
CA TRP A 321 11.82 34.89 -9.16
C TRP A 321 12.05 33.52 -9.77
N ILE A 322 13.30 33.19 -10.10
CA ILE A 322 13.66 31.88 -10.65
C ILE A 322 13.51 30.82 -9.56
N SER A 323 13.95 31.09 -8.33
CA SER A 323 13.78 30.14 -7.22
C SER A 323 12.31 29.90 -6.90
N ALA A 324 11.47 30.93 -6.88
CA ALA A 324 10.04 30.78 -6.68
C ALA A 324 9.38 29.89 -7.75
N LEU A 325 9.68 30.12 -9.04
CA LEU A 325 9.15 29.32 -10.14
C LEU A 325 9.70 27.88 -10.12
N ALA A 326 10.99 27.71 -9.87
CA ALA A 326 11.62 26.40 -9.72
C ALA A 326 11.00 25.62 -8.55
N TYR A 327 10.62 26.31 -7.47
CA TYR A 327 10.05 25.69 -6.28
C TYR A 327 8.63 25.22 -6.51
N TRP A 328 7.84 25.99 -7.27
CA TRP A 328 6.57 25.49 -7.79
C TRP A 328 6.76 24.25 -8.68
N GLY A 329 7.71 24.29 -9.61
CA GLY A 329 8.03 23.15 -10.49
C GLY A 329 8.48 21.91 -9.71
N TYR A 330 9.23 22.10 -8.62
CA TYR A 330 9.63 21.04 -7.69
C TYR A 330 8.42 20.34 -7.04
N TRP A 331 7.42 21.11 -6.59
CA TRP A 331 6.20 20.51 -6.04
C TRP A 331 5.36 19.77 -7.08
N VAL A 332 5.31 20.27 -8.33
CA VAL A 332 4.67 19.55 -9.45
C VAL A 332 5.39 18.21 -9.67
N PHE A 333 6.72 18.23 -9.70
CA PHE A 333 7.54 17.03 -9.83
C PHE A 333 7.32 16.04 -8.68
N LEU A 334 7.28 16.51 -7.42
CA LEU A 334 7.04 15.68 -6.26
C LEU A 334 5.66 15.01 -6.29
N CYS A 335 4.59 15.78 -6.53
CA CYS A 335 3.25 15.23 -6.58
C CYS A 335 3.11 14.22 -7.73
N TYR A 336 3.62 14.55 -8.92
CA TYR A 336 3.60 13.67 -10.08
C TYR A 336 4.38 12.38 -9.82
N GLY A 337 5.64 12.49 -9.38
CA GLY A 337 6.50 11.34 -9.13
C GLY A 337 5.97 10.46 -8.00
N ALA A 338 5.44 11.03 -6.92
CA ALA A 338 4.81 10.27 -5.84
C ALA A 338 3.61 9.44 -6.37
N MET A 339 2.72 10.02 -7.18
CA MET A 339 1.62 9.27 -7.78
C MET A 339 2.11 8.08 -8.62
N VAL A 340 3.13 8.29 -9.46
CA VAL A 340 3.72 7.23 -10.30
C VAL A 340 4.33 6.13 -9.44
N VAL A 341 5.19 6.49 -8.49
CA VAL A 341 5.93 5.55 -7.66
C VAL A 341 4.97 4.70 -6.81
N LEU A 342 3.96 5.32 -6.22
CA LEU A 342 2.96 4.62 -5.41
C LEU A 342 2.04 3.74 -6.25
N ARG A 343 1.74 4.15 -7.50
CA ARG A 343 1.05 3.30 -8.47
C ARG A 343 1.87 2.04 -8.78
N VAL A 344 3.17 2.19 -9.06
CA VAL A 344 4.08 1.06 -9.31
C VAL A 344 4.16 0.14 -8.11
N LEU A 345 4.27 0.69 -6.89
CA LEU A 345 4.30 -0.07 -5.66
C LEU A 345 3.01 -0.88 -5.44
N GLY A 346 1.84 -0.27 -5.65
CA GLY A 346 0.56 -0.97 -5.54
C GLY A 346 0.38 -2.05 -6.62
N LEU A 347 0.75 -1.78 -7.89
CA LEU A 347 0.71 -2.80 -8.95
C LEU A 347 1.69 -3.95 -8.69
N PHE A 348 2.85 -3.67 -8.11
CA PHE A 348 3.80 -4.69 -7.70
C PHE A 348 3.18 -5.65 -6.67
N TYR A 349 2.48 -5.10 -5.68
CA TYR A 349 1.72 -5.89 -4.73
C TYR A 349 0.63 -6.70 -5.41
N HIS A 350 -0.15 -6.09 -6.32
CA HIS A 350 -1.22 -6.78 -7.05
C HIS A 350 -0.73 -8.09 -7.69
N ARG A 351 0.42 -8.03 -8.37
CA ARG A 351 1.05 -9.20 -9.01
C ARG A 351 1.46 -10.30 -8.02
N HIS A 352 1.84 -9.92 -6.80
CA HIS A 352 2.33 -10.83 -5.76
C HIS A 352 1.32 -11.13 -4.64
N ALA A 353 0.08 -10.65 -4.75
CA ALA A 353 -0.93 -10.76 -3.69
C ALA A 353 -1.16 -12.23 -3.26
N ARG A 354 -1.14 -13.17 -4.22
CA ARG A 354 -1.30 -14.62 -3.95
C ARG A 354 -0.18 -15.19 -3.08
N VAL A 355 1.06 -14.75 -3.30
CA VAL A 355 2.25 -15.24 -2.59
C VAL A 355 2.32 -14.63 -1.20
N LEU A 356 2.00 -13.33 -1.09
CA LEU A 356 1.98 -12.62 0.17
C LEU A 356 0.91 -13.17 1.11
N GLY A 357 -0.24 -13.60 0.55
CA GLY A 357 -1.38 -14.07 1.34
C GLY A 357 -2.03 -12.96 2.17
N TRP A 358 -1.61 -11.72 1.95
CA TRP A 358 -2.23 -10.52 2.47
C TRP A 358 -3.53 -10.31 1.68
N PHE A 359 -4.66 -10.14 2.39
CA PHE A 359 -5.99 -9.80 1.86
C PHE A 359 -6.62 -10.76 0.84
N ARG A 360 -7.70 -11.41 1.30
CA ARG A 360 -8.78 -11.89 0.42
C ARG A 360 -10.00 -10.93 0.42
N GLU A 361 -10.01 -9.93 1.30
CA GLU A 361 -11.13 -9.00 1.50
C GLU A 361 -10.71 -7.56 1.15
N ARG A 362 -11.66 -6.78 0.59
CA ARG A 362 -11.42 -5.39 0.16
C ARG A 362 -11.23 -4.49 1.40
N PRO A 363 -10.17 -3.68 1.50
CA PRO A 363 -9.98 -2.75 2.61
C PRO A 363 -11.13 -1.72 2.64
N ARG A 364 -11.53 -1.29 3.84
CA ARG A 364 -12.71 -0.43 4.06
C ARG A 364 -12.57 1.00 3.49
N TRP A 365 -11.37 1.44 3.16
CA TRP A 365 -11.03 2.85 2.88
C TRP A 365 -11.10 3.23 1.39
N GLY A 366 -11.80 2.45 0.57
CA GLY A 366 -11.94 2.64 -0.89
C GLY A 366 -13.39 2.66 -1.39
N GLY A 367 -14.33 3.08 -0.54
CA GLY A 367 -15.79 3.12 -0.80
C GLY A 367 -16.26 4.29 -1.65
#